data_AF-A0A164N643-F1
#
_entry.id   AF-A0A164N643-F1
#
_cell.length_a   1.000
_cell.length_b   1.000
_cell.length_c   1.000
_cell.angle_alpha   90.00
_cell.angle_beta   90.00
_cell.angle_gamma   90.00
#
_symmetry.space_group_name_H-M   'P 1'
#
loop_
_entity.id
_entity.type
_entity.pdbx_description
1 polymer ?
#
loop_
_entity_poly.entity_id
_entity_poly.type
_entity_poly.pdbx_seq_one_letter_code
_entity_poly.pdbx_strand_id
1 'polypeptide(L)'
;CRTGHGFFGEYYSHMRVPEDVGCSCGEEYQTRSYIIRDCDLHTTARQKLTDSLIDMTDKTIFGTNEGIIALSEFIKESGAFEKT
;
A
#
# COMPACT_ATOMS: atom_id res chain seq x y z
N CYS A 1 8.30 10.78 4.08
CA CYS A 1 7.64 9.54 3.66
C CYS A 1 6.18 9.62 4.12
N ARG A 2 5.17 9.63 3.23
CA ARG A 2 3.75 9.82 3.62
C ARG A 2 3.05 8.53 4.08
N THR A 3 3.67 7.38 3.84
CA THR A 3 3.20 6.03 4.20
C THR A 3 4.32 5.16 4.79
N GLY A 4 5.44 5.78 5.21
CA GLY A 4 6.58 5.06 5.81
C GLY A 4 6.31 4.54 7.22
N HIS A 5 5.15 4.88 7.81
CA HIS A 5 4.65 4.33 9.06
C HIS A 5 3.35 3.58 8.76
N GLY A 6 3.25 2.33 9.18
CA GLY A 6 2.08 1.48 8.98
C GLY A 6 2.35 0.03 9.39
N PHE A 7 1.33 -0.82 9.37
CA PHE A 7 1.46 -2.23 9.75
C PHE A 7 1.74 -3.11 8.53
N PHE A 8 3.02 -3.26 8.18
CA PHE A 8 3.47 -4.08 7.04
C PHE A 8 4.95 -4.47 7.18
N GLY A 9 5.38 -5.48 6.44
CA GLY A 9 6.71 -6.10 6.58
C GLY A 9 7.91 -5.16 6.48
N GLU A 10 7.94 -4.25 5.51
CA GLU A 10 9.04 -3.27 5.37
C GLU A 10 9.13 -2.35 6.59
N TYR A 11 8.00 -1.94 7.17
CA TYR A 11 8.00 -1.17 8.42
C TYR A 11 8.50 -2.02 9.60
N TYR A 12 8.02 -3.25 9.76
CA TYR A 12 8.45 -4.13 10.85
C TYR A 12 9.95 -4.42 10.81
N SER A 13 10.48 -4.72 9.62
CA SER A 13 11.91 -4.93 9.38
C SER A 13 12.73 -3.68 9.75
N HIS A 14 12.32 -2.51 9.26
CA HIS A 14 13.01 -1.25 9.53
C HIS A 14 13.03 -0.89 11.01
N MET A 15 11.90 -1.10 11.70
CA MET A 15 11.73 -0.77 13.11
C MET A 15 12.16 -1.90 14.06
N ARG A 16 12.62 -3.04 13.52
CA ARG A 16 12.99 -4.27 14.27
C ARG A 16 11.86 -4.79 15.16
N VAL A 17 10.63 -4.70 14.69
CA VAL A 17 9.46 -5.29 15.35
C VAL A 17 9.44 -6.78 15.04
N PRO A 18 9.31 -7.68 16.04
CA PRO A 18 9.31 -9.13 15.83
C PRO A 18 7.95 -9.63 15.34
N GLU A 19 7.51 -9.11 14.20
CA GLU A 19 6.28 -9.50 13.49
C GLU A 19 6.66 -10.12 12.13
N ASP A 20 5.73 -10.87 11.53
CA ASP A 20 5.95 -11.44 10.20
C ASP A 20 6.06 -10.33 9.14
N VAL A 21 7.02 -10.48 8.22
CA VAL A 21 7.26 -9.54 7.12
C VAL A 21 6.61 -9.97 5.81
N GLY A 22 6.16 -11.21 5.73
CA GLY A 22 5.46 -11.75 4.57
C GLY A 22 4.02 -11.26 4.46
N CYS A 23 3.42 -11.50 3.30
CA CYS A 23 2.02 -11.24 3.04
C CYS A 23 1.22 -12.53 3.02
N SER A 24 -0.04 -12.47 3.46
CA SER A 24 -0.95 -13.60 3.42
C SER A 24 -1.35 -14.02 2.00
N CYS A 25 -1.07 -13.21 0.97
CA CYS A 25 -1.16 -13.65 -0.43
C CYS A 25 0.03 -14.52 -0.89
N GLY A 26 1.06 -14.70 -0.06
CA GLY A 26 2.23 -15.52 -0.36
C GLY A 26 3.49 -14.74 -0.74
N GLU A 27 3.44 -13.41 -0.82
CA GLU A 27 4.63 -12.58 -1.01
C GLU A 27 5.55 -12.68 0.21
N GLU A 28 6.84 -12.94 0.00
CA GLU A 28 7.80 -13.14 1.11
C GLU A 28 8.13 -11.85 1.85
N TYR A 29 7.97 -10.69 1.19
CA TYR A 29 8.29 -9.39 1.79
C TYR A 29 7.33 -8.29 1.36
N GLN A 30 6.51 -7.82 2.31
CA GLN A 30 5.58 -6.72 2.10
C GLN A 30 6.31 -5.39 2.02
N THR A 31 6.46 -4.86 0.81
CA THR A 31 6.84 -3.45 0.62
C THR A 31 5.60 -2.58 0.45
N ARG A 32 5.73 -1.28 0.74
CA ARG A 32 4.69 -0.29 0.40
C ARG A 32 4.30 -0.37 -1.08
N SER A 33 5.28 -0.47 -1.98
CA SER A 33 5.04 -0.50 -3.43
C SER A 33 4.21 -1.72 -3.80
N TYR A 34 4.59 -2.90 -3.30
CA TYR A 34 3.88 -4.14 -3.53
C TYR A 34 2.43 -4.06 -3.06
N ILE A 35 2.19 -3.61 -1.83
CA ILE A 35 0.83 -3.48 -1.27
C ILE A 35 -0.07 -2.61 -2.16
N ILE A 36 0.46 -1.47 -2.61
CA ILE A 36 -0.30 -0.49 -3.41
C ILE A 36 -0.51 -0.97 -4.86
N ARG A 37 0.46 -1.66 -5.46
CA ARG A 37 0.45 -1.94 -6.91
C ARG A 37 0.15 -3.37 -7.28
N ASP A 38 0.59 -4.33 -6.47
CA ASP A 38 0.76 -5.72 -6.89
C ASP A 38 0.03 -6.73 -5.98
N CYS A 39 -0.21 -6.41 -4.70
CA CYS A 39 -0.77 -7.35 -3.73
C CYS A 39 -2.20 -7.80 -4.06
N ASP A 40 -2.38 -9.07 -4.41
CA ASP A 40 -3.66 -9.62 -4.86
C ASP A 40 -4.84 -9.41 -3.89
N LEU A 41 -4.56 -9.33 -2.58
CA LEU A 41 -5.58 -9.08 -1.53
C LEU A 41 -6.32 -7.76 -1.71
N HIS A 42 -5.70 -6.80 -2.39
CA HIS A 42 -6.22 -5.44 -2.53
C HIS A 42 -6.67 -5.11 -3.95
N THR A 43 -6.85 -6.13 -4.82
CA THR A 43 -7.20 -5.94 -6.24
C THR A 43 -8.46 -5.09 -6.42
N THR A 44 -9.53 -5.35 -5.65
CA THR A 44 -10.78 -4.58 -5.72
C THR A 44 -10.57 -3.13 -5.31
N ALA A 45 -9.94 -2.90 -4.14
CA ALA A 45 -9.66 -1.54 -3.67
C ALA A 45 -8.72 -0.77 -4.61
N ARG A 46 -7.81 -1.47 -5.31
CA ARG A 46 -6.88 -0.86 -6.27
C ARG A 46 -7.58 -0.24 -7.47
N GLN A 47 -8.83 -0.63 -7.76
CA GLN A 47 -9.62 0.01 -8.82
C GLN A 47 -9.76 1.53 -8.58
N LYS A 48 -9.80 1.98 -7.33
CA LYS A 48 -9.80 3.42 -6.98
C LYS A 48 -8.58 4.15 -7.52
N LEU A 49 -7.42 3.49 -7.51
CA LEU A 49 -6.18 4.04 -8.02
C LEU A 49 -6.15 4.01 -9.55
N THR A 50 -6.51 2.89 -10.18
CA THR A 50 -6.44 2.75 -11.64
C THR A 50 -7.47 3.60 -12.38
N ASP A 51 -8.64 3.81 -11.80
CA ASP A 51 -9.69 4.62 -12.44
C ASP A 51 -9.39 6.11 -12.35
N SER A 52 -8.65 6.53 -11.33
CA SER A 52 -8.36 7.94 -11.04
C SER A 52 -7.02 8.41 -11.61
N LEU A 53 -6.08 7.50 -11.91
CA LEU A 53 -4.71 7.84 -12.25
C LEU A 53 -4.31 7.37 -13.64
N ILE A 54 -3.65 8.26 -14.39
CA ILE A 54 -3.11 7.98 -15.72
C ILE A 54 -1.98 6.94 -15.66
N ASP A 55 -1.20 6.96 -14.57
CA ASP A 55 -0.17 5.96 -14.29
C ASP A 55 -0.03 5.68 -12.79
N MET A 56 0.54 4.52 -12.47
CA MET A 56 0.77 4.05 -11.11
C MET A 56 2.18 4.38 -10.60
N THR A 57 2.80 5.46 -11.06
CA THR A 57 4.13 5.85 -10.59
C THR A 57 4.07 6.51 -9.21
N ASP A 58 5.18 6.45 -8.46
CA ASP A 58 5.26 7.12 -7.16
C ASP A 58 5.08 8.64 -7.31
N LYS A 59 5.53 9.21 -8.43
CA LYS A 59 5.35 10.64 -8.72
C LYS A 59 3.87 11.00 -8.85
N THR A 60 3.07 10.15 -9.50
CA THR A 60 1.64 10.39 -9.69
C THR A 60 0.87 10.13 -8.40
N ILE A 61 1.05 8.96 -7.79
CA ILE A 61 0.34 8.55 -6.58
C ILE A 61 0.62 9.50 -5.40
N PHE A 62 1.87 9.90 -5.17
CA PHE A 62 2.24 10.70 -4.00
C PHE A 62 2.43 12.19 -4.28
N GLY A 63 2.59 12.57 -5.55
CA GLY A 63 2.94 13.93 -5.97
C GLY A 63 1.79 14.75 -6.54
N THR A 64 0.62 14.15 -6.77
CA THR A 64 -0.58 14.85 -7.29
C THR A 64 -1.72 14.83 -6.26
N ASN A 65 -2.65 15.78 -6.36
CA ASN A 65 -3.81 15.80 -5.46
C ASN A 65 -4.74 14.62 -5.74
N GLU A 66 -4.92 14.30 -7.03
CA GLU A 66 -5.70 13.17 -7.51
C GLU A 66 -5.12 11.85 -6.99
N GLY A 67 -3.80 11.69 -7.08
CA GLY A 67 -3.06 10.56 -6.51
C GLY A 67 -3.27 10.39 -5.01
N ILE A 68 -3.20 11.49 -4.25
CA ILE A 68 -3.39 11.47 -2.80
C ILE A 68 -4.83 11.09 -2.43
N ILE A 69 -5.82 11.63 -3.14
CA ILE A 69 -7.24 11.31 -2.92
C ILE A 69 -7.49 9.83 -3.22
N ALA A 70 -7.07 9.36 -4.39
CA ALA A 70 -7.24 7.97 -4.81
C ALA A 70 -6.53 7.00 -3.85
N LEU A 71 -5.33 7.34 -3.38
CA LEU A 71 -4.62 6.57 -2.37
C LEU A 71 -5.36 6.55 -1.02
N SER A 72 -5.94 7.67 -0.61
CA SER A 72 -6.74 7.71 0.62
C SER A 72 -7.97 6.81 0.54
N GLU A 73 -8.64 6.76 -0.61
CA GLU A 73 -9.78 5.86 -0.84
C GLU A 73 -9.34 4.40 -0.85
N PHE A 74 -8.24 4.09 -1.53
CA PHE A 74 -7.63 2.76 -1.52
C PHE A 74 -7.34 2.28 -0.08
N ILE A 75 -6.66 3.09 0.74
CA ILE A 75 -6.33 2.71 2.13
C ILE A 75 -7.60 2.46 2.93
N LYS A 76 -8.60 3.33 2.81
CA LYS A 76 -9.87 3.21 3.53
C LYS A 76 -10.67 1.97 3.15
N GLU A 77 -10.66 1.58 1.87
CA GLU A 77 -11.41 0.41 1.38
C GLU A 77 -10.65 -0.90 1.63
N SER A 78 -9.34 -0.89 1.50
CA SER A 78 -8.51 -2.09 1.69
C SER A 78 -8.20 -2.41 3.15
N GLY A 79 -8.24 -1.41 4.04
CA GLY A 79 -7.63 -1.53 5.38
C GLY A 79 -6.11 -1.77 5.30
N ALA A 80 -5.50 -1.54 4.14
CA ALA A 80 -4.06 -1.73 3.97
C ALA A 80 -3.34 -0.84 4.98
N PHE A 81 -2.32 -1.42 5.64
CA PHE A 81 -1.51 -0.78 6.67
C PHE A 81 -2.18 -0.61 8.05
N GLU A 82 -3.38 -1.15 8.28
CA GLU A 82 -4.01 -1.22 9.61
C GLU A 82 -3.61 -2.50 10.37
N LYS A 83 -3.63 -2.48 11.71
CA LYS A 83 -3.46 -3.68 12.54
C LYS A 83 -4.83 -4.27 12.84
N THR A 84 -5.11 -5.43 12.27
CA THR A 84 -6.27 -6.29 12.62
C THR A 84 -6.09 -6.95 13.96
#